data_AF-A0A0U5JJC7-F1
#
_entry.id   AF-A0A0U5JJC7-F1
#
_cell.length_a   1.000
_cell.length_b   1.000
_cell.length_c   1.000
_cell.angle_alpha   90.00
_cell.angle_beta   90.00
_cell.angle_gamma   90.00
#
_symmetry.space_group_name_H-M   'P 1'
#
loop_
_entity.id
_entity.type
_entity.pdbx_description
1 polymer ?
#
loop_
_entity_poly.entity_id
_entity_poly.type
_entity_poly.pdbx_seq_one_letter_code
_entity_poly.pdbx_strand_id
1 'polypeptide(L)'
;MAVVTPPPAYAQIGFNDIAFWTRSEELAKKTLLEKIQETPYQEYEINELLNLNIPYFYQIPGKKHLYNGNGQEYSNVFSETAVEIIESQFLSRSKKKKEFDLEIISRHLPLNTA
;
A
#
# COMPACT_ATOMS: atom_id res chain seq x y z
N MET A 1 -9.66 -52.30 29.53
CA MET A 1 -10.32 -51.63 28.38
C MET A 1 -9.58 -50.32 28.13
N ALA A 2 -8.84 -50.22 27.02
CA ALA A 2 -8.22 -48.96 26.61
C ALA A 2 -9.24 -48.16 25.79
N VAL A 3 -9.59 -46.98 26.27
CA VAL A 3 -10.47 -46.06 25.55
C VAL A 3 -9.65 -45.47 24.41
N VAL A 4 -9.91 -45.93 23.18
CA VAL A 4 -9.33 -45.34 21.98
C VAL A 4 -10.16 -44.10 21.65
N THR A 5 -9.68 -42.93 22.05
CA THR A 5 -10.24 -41.66 21.56
C THR A 5 -9.85 -41.50 20.08
N PRO A 6 -10.81 -41.24 19.18
CA PRO A 6 -10.47 -41.01 17.78
C PRO A 6 -9.59 -39.75 17.65
N PRO A 7 -8.62 -39.75 16.73
CA PRO A 7 -7.80 -38.56 16.47
C PRO A 7 -8.71 -37.42 16.00
N PRO A 8 -8.37 -36.17 16.34
CA PRO A 8 -9.24 -35.05 16.02
C PRO A 8 -9.35 -34.81 14.50
N ALA A 9 -10.53 -34.34 14.07
CA ALA A 9 -10.99 -34.23 12.70
C ALA A 9 -10.24 -33.24 11.78
N TYR A 10 -9.14 -32.64 12.23
CA TYR A 10 -8.42 -31.59 11.49
C TYR A 10 -7.27 -32.11 10.59
N ALA A 11 -7.09 -33.42 10.44
CA ALA A 11 -5.85 -33.98 9.89
C ALA A 11 -5.87 -34.49 8.43
N GLN A 12 -6.85 -34.10 7.59
CA GLN A 12 -6.81 -34.47 6.16
C GLN A 12 -7.30 -33.33 5.27
N ILE A 13 -6.44 -32.33 5.05
CA ILE A 13 -6.57 -31.50 3.85
C ILE A 13 -6.28 -32.43 2.67
N GLY A 14 -7.30 -32.75 1.87
CA GLY A 14 -7.13 -33.66 0.74
C GLY A 14 -6.36 -32.98 -0.39
N PHE A 15 -5.69 -33.75 -1.24
CA PHE A 15 -5.06 -33.25 -2.48
C PHE A 15 -6.04 -32.43 -3.35
N ASN A 16 -7.33 -32.77 -3.31
CA ASN A 16 -8.38 -32.04 -4.01
C ASN A 16 -8.63 -30.64 -3.44
N ASP A 17 -8.52 -30.47 -2.12
CA ASP A 17 -8.67 -29.17 -1.47
C ASP A 17 -7.50 -28.27 -1.87
N ILE A 18 -6.26 -28.79 -1.81
CA ILE A 18 -5.05 -28.07 -2.24
C ILE A 18 -5.18 -27.61 -3.70
N ALA A 19 -5.58 -28.50 -4.60
CA ALA A 19 -5.75 -28.17 -6.02
C ALA A 19 -6.85 -27.12 -6.27
N PHE A 20 -7.92 -27.12 -5.47
CA PHE A 20 -8.96 -26.10 -5.53
C PHE A 20 -8.43 -24.73 -5.10
N TRP A 21 -7.71 -24.66 -3.96
CA TRP A 21 -7.11 -23.42 -3.47
C TRP A 21 -6.12 -22.83 -4.46
N THR A 22 -5.23 -23.64 -5.05
CA THR A 22 -4.26 -23.19 -6.06
C THR A 22 -4.95 -22.58 -7.28
N ARG A 23 -6.00 -23.23 -7.81
CA ARG A 23 -6.75 -22.70 -8.97
C ARG A 23 -7.47 -21.38 -8.64
N SER A 24 -8.01 -21.26 -7.42
CA SER A 24 -8.68 -20.04 -6.98
C SER A 24 -7.70 -18.88 -6.86
N GLU A 25 -6.50 -19.13 -6.33
CA GLU A 25 -5.44 -18.13 -6.19
C GLU A 25 -4.91 -17.68 -7.56
N GLU A 26 -4.68 -18.61 -8.49
CA GLU A 26 -4.27 -18.30 -9.87
C GLU A 26 -5.30 -17.41 -10.59
N LEU A 27 -6.59 -17.73 -10.45
CA LEU A 27 -7.66 -16.93 -11.04
C LEU A 27 -7.75 -15.53 -10.41
N ALA A 28 -7.61 -15.44 -9.09
CA ALA A 28 -7.57 -14.17 -8.37
C ALA A 28 -6.38 -13.32 -8.85
N LYS A 29 -5.18 -13.91 -8.93
CA LYS A 29 -3.98 -13.25 -9.42
C LYS A 29 -4.15 -12.71 -10.84
N LYS A 30 -4.71 -13.53 -11.75
CA LYS A 30 -5.01 -13.10 -13.12
C LYS A 30 -5.98 -11.93 -13.16
N THR A 31 -7.05 -12.00 -12.36
CA THR A 31 -8.06 -10.93 -12.27
C THR A 31 -7.43 -9.63 -11.75
N LEU A 32 -6.55 -9.71 -10.75
CA LEU A 32 -5.84 -8.56 -10.21
C LEU A 32 -4.90 -7.95 -11.25
N LEU A 33 -4.14 -8.77 -12.00
CA LEU A 33 -3.27 -8.32 -13.09
C LEU A 33 -4.04 -7.57 -14.18
N GLU A 34 -5.27 -7.98 -14.49
CA GLU A 34 -6.13 -7.31 -15.48
C GLU A 34 -6.76 -6.01 -14.96
N LYS A 35 -6.94 -5.88 -13.64
CA LYS A 35 -7.64 -4.76 -12.99
C LYS A 35 -6.71 -3.64 -12.51
N ILE A 36 -5.50 -4.00 -12.11
CA ILE A 36 -4.55 -3.07 -11.50
C ILE A 36 -3.64 -2.53 -12.60
N GLN A 37 -3.37 -1.22 -12.55
CA GLN A 37 -2.42 -0.59 -13.45
C GLN A 37 -1.03 -1.22 -13.30
N GLU A 38 -0.31 -1.34 -14.41
CA GLU A 38 1.09 -1.80 -14.36
C GLU A 38 1.95 -0.75 -13.64
N THR A 39 2.61 -1.18 -12.56
CA THR A 39 3.53 -0.37 -11.77
C THR A 39 4.83 -1.15 -11.55
N PRO A 40 5.96 -0.48 -11.25
CA PRO A 40 7.18 -1.15 -10.82
C PRO A 40 7.05 -1.97 -9.53
N TYR A 41 5.91 -1.86 -8.83
CA TYR A 41 5.65 -2.48 -7.54
C TYR A 41 4.51 -3.51 -7.61
N GLN A 42 3.98 -3.76 -8.80
CA GLN A 42 2.74 -4.53 -9.02
C GLN A 42 2.81 -5.93 -8.42
N GLU A 43 3.98 -6.59 -8.46
CA GLU A 43 4.17 -7.90 -7.85
C GLU A 43 3.91 -7.87 -6.33
N TYR A 44 4.46 -6.87 -5.63
CA TYR A 44 4.21 -6.68 -4.20
C TYR A 44 2.73 -6.36 -3.94
N GLU A 45 2.15 -5.44 -4.71
CA GLU A 45 0.76 -5.02 -4.53
C GLU A 45 -0.21 -6.20 -4.71
N ILE A 46 0.01 -7.04 -5.72
CA ILE A 46 -0.78 -8.24 -5.96
C ILE A 46 -0.63 -9.23 -4.81
N ASN A 47 0.60 -9.48 -4.35
CA ASN A 47 0.83 -10.42 -3.26
C ASN A 47 0.15 -9.97 -1.95
N GLU A 48 0.14 -8.67 -1.64
CA GLU A 48 -0.60 -8.16 -0.49
C GLU A 48 -2.11 -8.34 -0.66
N LEU A 49 -2.66 -8.05 -1.84
CA LEU A 49 -4.10 -8.21 -2.11
C LEU A 49 -4.55 -9.66 -2.08
N LEU A 50 -3.74 -10.60 -2.58
CA LEU A 50 -4.02 -12.04 -2.47
C LEU A 50 -4.07 -12.50 -1.01
N ASN A 51 -3.30 -11.85 -0.14
CA ASN A 51 -3.31 -12.08 1.31
C ASN A 51 -4.38 -11.26 2.06
N LEU A 52 -5.30 -10.62 1.34
CA LEU A 52 -6.37 -9.76 1.89
C LEU A 52 -5.86 -8.54 2.67
N ASN A 53 -4.62 -8.11 2.41
CA ASN A 53 -4.07 -6.89 2.96
C ASN A 53 -4.32 -5.70 2.02
N ILE A 54 -4.21 -4.48 2.57
CA ILE A 54 -4.12 -3.26 1.76
C ILE A 54 -2.64 -2.98 1.53
N PRO A 55 -2.16 -3.01 0.27
CA PRO A 55 -0.78 -2.64 -0.02
C PRO A 55 -0.51 -1.22 0.46
N TYR A 56 0.57 -1.04 1.20
CA TYR A 56 1.03 0.28 1.61
C TYR A 56 2.53 0.43 1.36
N PHE A 57 2.93 1.69 1.24
CA PHE A 57 4.30 2.13 1.11
C PHE A 57 4.59 3.25 2.08
N TYR A 58 5.85 3.41 2.46
CA TYR A 58 6.29 4.50 3.30
C TYR A 58 7.65 5.05 2.83
N GLN A 59 7.91 6.29 3.22
CA GLN A 59 9.18 6.96 2.98
C GLN A 59 9.78 7.36 4.32
N ILE A 60 11.08 7.12 4.49
CA ILE A 60 11.85 7.71 5.59
C ILE A 60 12.21 9.16 5.19
N PRO A 61 11.86 10.20 5.97
CA PRO A 61 11.94 11.59 5.51
C PRO A 61 13.30 12.04 4.97
N GLY A 62 14.41 11.53 5.52
CA GLY A 62 15.78 11.84 5.08
C GLY A 62 16.32 10.93 3.97
N LYS A 63 15.47 10.14 3.32
CA LYS A 63 15.85 9.18 2.28
C LYS A 63 15.06 9.45 0.99
N LYS A 64 15.68 9.11 -0.13
CA LYS A 64 15.09 9.17 -1.48
C LYS A 64 14.45 7.85 -1.91
N HIS A 65 14.44 6.86 -1.02
CA HIS A 65 13.93 5.52 -1.27
C HIS A 65 12.45 5.40 -0.86
N LEU A 66 11.73 4.52 -1.53
CA LEU A 66 10.40 4.06 -1.15
C LEU A 66 10.54 2.69 -0.48
N TYR A 67 9.79 2.43 0.57
CA TYR A 67 9.75 1.13 1.24
C TYR A 67 8.35 0.55 1.17
N ASN A 68 8.22 -0.76 0.99
CA ASN A 68 6.94 -1.44 1.14
C ASN A 68 6.71 -1.96 2.56
N GLY A 69 5.52 -2.49 2.83
CA GLY A 69 5.15 -3.02 4.15
C GLY A 69 6.01 -4.18 4.65
N ASN A 70 6.70 -4.89 3.75
CA ASN A 70 7.64 -5.96 4.06
C ASN A 70 9.07 -5.45 4.32
N GLY A 71 9.29 -4.13 4.26
CA GLY A 71 10.59 -3.49 4.46
C GLY A 71 11.53 -3.57 3.25
N GLN A 72 11.06 -4.06 2.10
CA GLN A 72 11.84 -4.03 0.86
C GLN A 72 12.02 -2.57 0.41
N GLU A 73 13.24 -2.23 0.02
CA GLU A 73 13.59 -0.91 -0.48
C GLU A 73 13.50 -0.86 -2.02
N TYR A 74 12.90 0.21 -2.52
CA TYR A 74 12.99 0.67 -3.90
C TYR A 74 13.82 1.94 -3.93
N SER A 75 15.05 1.84 -4.44
CA SER A 75 16.03 2.90 -4.25
C SER A 75 15.82 4.11 -5.18
N ASN A 76 16.01 5.32 -4.65
CA ASN A 76 16.02 6.58 -5.41
C ASN A 76 14.75 6.84 -6.24
N VAL A 77 13.58 6.44 -5.72
CA VAL A 77 12.27 6.71 -6.32
C VAL A 77 11.96 8.21 -6.36
N PHE A 78 12.45 8.98 -5.38
CA PHE A 78 12.23 10.42 -5.28
C PHE A 78 13.48 11.20 -5.70
N SER A 79 13.30 12.30 -6.42
CA SER A 79 14.40 13.23 -6.80
C SER A 79 14.97 13.97 -5.58
N GLU A 80 14.13 14.22 -4.58
CA GLU A 80 14.43 14.97 -3.36
C GLU A 80 13.89 14.20 -2.15
N THR A 81 14.52 14.40 -1.00
CA THR A 81 14.04 13.92 0.30
C THR A 81 12.89 14.80 0.77
N ALA A 82 12.03 14.27 1.65
CA ALA A 82 10.96 15.07 2.25
C ALA A 82 11.53 16.27 3.04
N VAL A 83 12.70 16.12 3.65
CA VAL A 83 13.41 17.21 4.36
C VAL A 83 13.79 18.33 3.39
N GLU A 84 14.43 18.00 2.26
CA GLU A 84 14.82 18.98 1.22
C GLU A 84 13.60 19.73 0.67
N ILE A 85 12.48 19.03 0.45
CA ILE A 85 11.23 19.63 -0.03
C ILE A 85 10.71 20.65 1.00
N ILE A 86 10.67 20.28 2.28
CA ILE A 86 10.19 21.15 3.36
C ILE A 86 11.09 22.38 3.49
N GLU A 87 12.42 22.20 3.51
CA GLU A 87 13.38 23.30 3.56
C GLU A 87 13.18 24.28 2.41
N SER A 88 13.05 23.76 1.19
CA SER A 88 12.80 24.57 -0.01
C SER A 88 11.48 25.34 0.07
N GLN A 89 10.43 24.73 0.64
CA GLN A 89 9.16 25.41 0.89
C GLN A 89 9.28 26.52 1.94
N PHE A 90 10.08 26.34 2.99
CA PHE A 90 10.34 27.39 3.98
C PHE A 90 11.11 28.57 3.38
N LEU A 91 12.13 28.30 2.57
CA LEU A 91 12.96 29.34 1.95
C LEU A 91 12.22 30.11 0.84
N SER A 92 11.28 29.46 0.15
CA SER A 92 10.47 30.07 -0.93
C SER A 92 9.20 30.78 -0.44
N ARG A 93 9.02 30.93 0.88
CA ARG A 93 7.86 31.63 1.46
C ARG A 93 7.75 33.05 0.91
N SER A 94 6.57 33.38 0.39
CA SER A 94 6.29 34.70 -0.17
C SER A 94 4.85 35.14 0.12
N LYS A 95 4.61 36.45 0.10
CA LYS A 95 3.25 37.02 0.22
C LYS A 95 2.32 36.47 -0.85
N LYS A 96 2.82 36.33 -2.08
CA LYS A 96 2.07 35.78 -3.22
C LYS A 96 1.63 34.33 -2.96
N LYS A 97 2.52 33.46 -2.43
CA LYS A 97 2.16 32.07 -2.08
C LYS A 97 1.09 32.04 -0.98
N LYS A 98 1.23 32.89 0.04
CA LYS A 98 0.22 33.01 1.10
C LYS A 98 -1.15 33.43 0.55
N GLU A 99 -1.20 34.43 -0.32
CA GLU A 99 -2.45 34.90 -0.94
C GLU A 99 -3.11 33.80 -1.79
N PHE A 100 -2.32 33.07 -2.56
CA PHE A 100 -2.80 31.90 -3.31
C PHE A 100 -3.36 30.79 -2.40
N ASP A 101 -2.68 30.48 -1.30
CA ASP A 101 -3.15 29.49 -0.33
C ASP A 101 -4.47 29.91 0.34
N LEU A 102 -4.62 31.20 0.65
CA LEU A 102 -5.87 31.75 1.19
C LEU A 102 -7.02 31.70 0.18
N GLU A 103 -6.75 31.89 -1.11
CA GLU A 103 -7.75 31.74 -2.18
C GLU A 103 -8.27 30.30 -2.22
N ILE A 104 -7.38 29.31 -2.20
CA ILE A 104 -7.76 27.88 -2.17
C ILE A 104 -8.59 27.57 -0.93
N ILE A 105 -8.13 28.01 0.25
CA ILE A 105 -8.84 27.79 1.51
C ILE A 105 -10.24 28.40 1.45
N SER A 106 -10.37 29.67 1.05
CA SER A 106 -11.68 30.33 0.99
C SER A 106 -12.65 29.70 -0.02
N ARG A 107 -12.14 29.14 -1.13
CA ARG A 107 -12.95 28.42 -2.13
C ARG A 107 -13.49 27.09 -1.61
N HIS A 108 -12.68 26.33 -0.87
CA HIS A 108 -13.00 24.95 -0.50
C HIS A 108 -13.44 24.76 0.96
N LEU A 109 -13.11 25.72 1.82
CA LEU A 109 -13.56 25.84 3.20
C LEU A 109 -14.22 27.21 3.33
N PRO A 110 -15.39 27.44 2.71
CA PRO A 110 -16.11 28.69 2.91
C PRO A 110 -16.40 28.81 4.40
N LEU A 111 -15.73 29.76 5.04
CA LEU A 111 -16.07 30.15 6.40
C LEU A 111 -17.48 30.72 6.29
N ASN A 112 -18.49 29.93 6.67
CA ASN A 112 -19.84 30.43 6.88
C ASN A 112 -19.73 31.59 7.87
N THR A 113 -19.73 32.80 7.34
CA THR A 113 -19.90 34.03 8.08
C THR A 113 -21.39 34.11 8.36
N ALA A 114 -21.81 33.40 9.41
CA ALA A 114 -23.06 33.66 10.11
C ALA A 114 -22.87 34.85 11.05
#